data_AF-A0A933M0A3-F1
#
_entry.id   AF-A0A933M0A3-F1
#
_cell.length_a   1.000
_cell.length_b   1.000
_cell.length_c   1.000
_cell.angle_alpha   90.00
_cell.angle_beta   90.00
_cell.angle_gamma   90.00
#
_symmetry.space_group_name_H-M   'P 1'
#
loop_
_entity.id
_entity.type
_entity.pdbx_description
1 polymer ?
#
loop_
_entity_poly.entity_id
_entity_poly.type
_entity_poly.pdbx_seq_one_letter_code
_entity_poly.pdbx_strand_id
1 'polypeptide(L)'
;MKKKLSRRDFMKIGAVGTLGVAAVTAMQSPSPNIHSAEQQPTPIPHTPNDQDSHLEHGGNMTVGDVNISKFDPMKYVTEFDYGKVSKLPNGQTLREWDVFAVDQEIEIAPGIFFPAWAYGLKDRAPQVPGPTFRCTEGDRLRFNFSNGSSHPHTIH
;
A
#
# COMPACT_ATOMS: atom_id res chain seq x y z
N MET A 1 -13.05 -48.10 -0.14
CA MET A 1 -13.15 -46.72 -0.69
C MET A 1 -12.70 -45.74 0.40
N LYS A 2 -11.60 -45.00 0.20
CA LYS A 2 -11.07 -44.04 1.20
C LYS A 2 -11.66 -42.66 0.93
N LYS A 3 -12.46 -42.11 1.87
CA LYS A 3 -12.98 -40.73 1.78
C LYS A 3 -11.82 -39.74 1.90
N LYS A 4 -11.63 -38.88 0.90
CA LYS A 4 -10.65 -37.79 0.93
C LYS A 4 -11.23 -36.64 1.76
N LEU A 5 -10.56 -36.28 2.85
CA LEU A 5 -10.91 -35.13 3.67
C LEU A 5 -10.75 -33.83 2.86
N SER A 6 -11.74 -32.95 2.93
CA SER A 6 -11.75 -31.68 2.22
C SER A 6 -11.06 -30.59 3.04
N ARG A 7 -10.47 -29.60 2.38
CA ARG A 7 -9.86 -28.41 3.02
C ARG A 7 -10.83 -27.69 3.97
N ARG A 8 -12.14 -27.80 3.71
CA ARG A 8 -13.21 -27.25 4.57
C ARG A 8 -13.40 -28.03 5.88
N ASP A 9 -13.04 -29.31 5.94
CA ASP A 9 -13.11 -30.12 7.16
C ASP A 9 -11.95 -29.79 8.10
N PHE A 10 -10.79 -29.44 7.55
CA PHE A 10 -9.60 -29.02 8.32
C PHE A 10 -9.86 -27.73 9.12
N MET A 11 -10.58 -26.76 8.55
CA MET A 11 -10.96 -25.51 9.23
C MET A 11 -11.91 -25.74 10.42
N LYS A 12 -12.77 -26.77 10.38
CA LYS A 12 -13.69 -27.09 11.48
C LYS A 12 -12.98 -27.71 12.67
N ILE A 13 -11.87 -28.42 12.45
CA ILE A 13 -11.06 -29.03 13.51
C ILE A 13 -10.22 -27.96 14.22
N GLY A 14 -9.74 -26.94 13.51
CA GLY A 14 -8.95 -25.84 14.09
C GLY A 14 -9.72 -24.94 15.07
N ALA A 15 -11.04 -24.81 14.93
CA ALA A 15 -11.86 -23.93 15.78
C ALA A 15 -12.08 -24.46 17.22
N VAL A 16 -11.74 -25.72 17.51
CA VAL A 16 -11.86 -26.31 18.86
C VAL A 16 -10.58 -26.09 19.69
N GLY A 17 -9.46 -25.72 19.07
CA GLY A 17 -8.15 -25.62 19.74
C GLY A 17 -7.84 -24.31 20.47
N THR A 18 -8.69 -23.28 20.37
CA THR A 18 -8.35 -21.92 20.87
C THR A 18 -8.90 -21.58 22.26
N LEU A 19 -9.64 -22.49 22.92
CA LEU A 19 -10.17 -22.27 24.27
C LEU A 19 -9.21 -22.69 25.41
N GLY A 20 -7.99 -23.16 25.09
CA GLY A 20 -7.12 -23.86 26.07
C GLY A 20 -5.87 -23.13 26.58
N VAL A 21 -5.53 -21.91 26.13
CA VAL A 21 -4.21 -21.30 26.45
C VAL A 21 -4.28 -20.00 27.26
N ALA A 22 -5.48 -19.51 27.60
CA ALA A 22 -5.63 -18.21 28.28
C ALA A 22 -5.29 -18.18 29.79
N ALA A 23 -4.63 -19.21 30.36
CA ALA A 23 -4.56 -19.41 31.81
C ALA A 23 -3.17 -19.33 32.49
N VAL A 24 -2.05 -18.96 31.81
CA VAL A 24 -0.71 -19.07 32.45
C VAL A 24 0.18 -17.82 32.45
N THR A 25 -0.11 -16.73 31.73
CA THR A 25 0.82 -15.55 31.68
C THR A 25 0.52 -14.41 32.67
N ALA A 26 -0.20 -14.70 33.76
CA ALA A 26 -0.42 -13.75 34.85
C ALA A 26 0.52 -14.03 36.03
N MET A 27 1.83 -13.81 35.86
CA MET A 27 2.81 -13.72 36.97
C MET A 27 4.17 -13.25 36.46
N GLN A 28 4.48 -11.96 36.58
CA GLN A 28 5.78 -11.45 37.06
C GLN A 28 5.82 -9.91 37.00
N SER A 29 6.04 -9.34 38.18
CA SER A 29 6.10 -7.90 38.51
C SER A 29 7.35 -7.20 37.95
N PRO A 30 7.33 -5.86 37.81
CA PRO A 30 8.47 -5.07 37.33
C PRO A 30 9.48 -4.83 38.45
N SER A 31 10.78 -4.86 38.13
CA SER A 31 11.87 -4.38 39.01
C SER A 31 12.58 -3.18 38.38
N PRO A 32 12.97 -2.15 39.17
CA PRO A 32 13.47 -0.87 38.67
C PRO A 32 15.01 -0.80 38.53
N ASN A 33 15.44 0.12 37.65
CA ASN A 33 16.71 0.87 37.61
C ASN A 33 18.05 0.17 37.91
N ILE A 34 18.90 0.10 36.88
CA ILE A 34 20.34 0.38 37.02
C ILE A 34 20.76 1.39 35.93
N HIS A 35 21.21 2.55 36.39
CA HIS A 35 21.92 3.56 35.62
C HIS A 35 23.37 3.12 35.36
N SER A 36 24.01 3.81 34.41
CA SER A 36 25.46 4.02 34.25
C SER A 36 26.17 3.19 33.17
N ALA A 37 26.34 3.83 32.01
CA ALA A 37 27.60 3.84 31.28
C ALA A 37 27.70 5.19 30.54
N GLU A 38 28.13 6.20 31.28
CA GLU A 38 28.42 7.55 30.79
C GLU A 38 29.79 7.49 30.11
N GLN A 39 29.82 7.33 28.78
CA GLN A 39 31.01 7.58 27.98
C GLN A 39 31.10 9.08 27.72
N GLN A 40 31.87 9.76 28.56
CA GLN A 40 32.27 11.15 28.38
C GLN A 40 33.29 11.25 27.23
N PRO A 41 32.99 11.92 26.10
CA PRO A 41 34.01 12.31 25.15
C PRO A 41 34.69 13.59 25.66
N THR A 42 36.01 13.60 25.63
CA THR A 42 36.87 14.75 25.91
C THR A 42 36.42 16.01 25.14
N PRO A 43 36.42 17.23 25.73
CA PRO A 43 36.16 18.44 24.97
C PRO A 43 37.35 18.73 24.06
N ILE A 44 37.15 18.60 22.75
CA ILE A 44 38.08 19.13 21.75
C ILE A 44 37.80 20.64 21.65
N PRO A 45 38.80 21.53 21.70
CA PRO A 45 38.56 22.96 21.52
C PRO A 45 38.09 23.22 20.08
N HIS A 46 36.80 23.45 19.90
CA HIS A 46 36.25 23.89 18.63
C HIS A 46 36.57 25.38 18.45
N THR A 47 37.45 25.67 17.49
CA THR A 47 37.63 27.01 16.93
C THR A 47 36.29 27.52 16.39
N PRO A 48 35.85 28.76 16.71
CA PRO A 48 34.58 29.27 16.24
C PRO A 48 34.74 29.79 14.82
N ASN A 49 34.89 28.89 13.85
CA ASN A 49 34.83 29.28 12.45
C ASN A 49 34.49 28.09 11.55
N ASP A 50 33.29 27.55 11.72
CA ASP A 50 32.59 26.90 10.63
C ASP A 50 31.13 27.34 10.74
N GLN A 51 30.69 28.10 9.73
CA GLN A 51 29.28 28.32 9.47
C GLN A 51 28.70 27.00 9.00
N ASP A 52 28.38 26.11 9.95
CA ASP A 52 27.45 25.02 9.72
C ASP A 52 26.08 25.65 9.48
N SER A 53 25.86 26.08 8.23
CA SER A 53 24.52 26.19 7.69
C SER A 53 23.96 24.77 7.67
N HIS A 54 23.42 24.33 8.80
CA HIS A 54 22.43 23.27 8.84
C HIS A 54 21.34 23.70 7.86
N LEU A 55 21.43 23.22 6.62
CA LEU A 55 20.40 23.38 5.62
C LEU A 55 19.15 22.76 6.23
N GLU A 56 18.25 23.61 6.70
CA GLU A 56 16.96 23.23 7.23
C GLU A 56 16.16 22.64 6.06
N HIS A 57 16.09 21.31 5.98
CA HIS A 57 15.38 20.59 4.91
C HIS A 57 13.85 20.71 5.05
N GLY A 58 13.34 21.79 5.65
CA GLY A 58 11.93 21.95 6.04
C GLY A 58 11.12 22.94 5.18
N GLY A 59 11.77 23.77 4.37
CA GLY A 59 11.11 24.89 3.67
C GLY A 59 10.13 24.50 2.53
N ASN A 60 10.13 23.25 2.09
CA ASN A 60 9.33 22.76 0.96
C ASN A 60 8.20 21.80 1.35
N MET A 61 7.78 21.80 2.62
CA MET A 61 6.68 20.95 3.07
C MET A 61 5.32 21.62 2.82
N THR A 62 4.36 20.85 2.30
CA THR A 62 2.96 21.26 2.25
C THR A 62 2.42 21.41 3.68
N VAL A 63 1.72 22.52 3.95
CA VAL A 63 1.08 22.78 5.25
C VAL A 63 -0.42 22.52 5.15
N GLY A 64 -0.97 21.77 6.10
CA GLY A 64 -2.39 21.44 6.20
C GLY A 64 -2.74 20.00 5.80
N ASP A 65 -3.93 19.54 6.21
CA ASP A 65 -4.40 18.18 5.96
C ASP A 65 -5.00 18.02 4.56
N VAL A 66 -4.63 16.96 3.85
CA VAL A 66 -5.22 16.64 2.54
C VAL A 66 -6.55 15.91 2.75
N ASN A 67 -7.53 16.21 1.90
CA ASN A 67 -8.82 15.54 1.92
C ASN A 67 -8.71 14.10 1.38
N ILE A 68 -8.66 13.12 2.30
CA ILE A 68 -8.54 11.70 1.97
C ILE A 68 -9.84 11.03 1.50
N SER A 69 -10.98 11.75 1.45
CA SER A 69 -12.25 11.15 1.00
C SER A 69 -12.23 10.75 -0.49
N LYS A 70 -11.39 11.41 -1.29
CA LYS A 70 -11.23 11.13 -2.72
C LYS A 70 -10.15 10.09 -3.00
N PHE A 71 -9.08 10.07 -2.21
CA PHE A 71 -7.99 9.12 -2.31
C PHE A 71 -7.36 8.90 -0.92
N ASP A 72 -7.30 7.65 -0.49
CA ASP A 72 -6.68 7.25 0.76
C ASP A 72 -5.38 6.47 0.47
N PRO A 73 -4.20 7.08 0.70
CA PRO A 73 -2.91 6.43 0.45
C PRO A 73 -2.72 5.15 1.27
N MET A 74 -3.23 5.10 2.50
CA MET A 74 -3.05 3.95 3.40
C MET A 74 -3.92 2.78 2.97
N LYS A 75 -5.10 3.05 2.42
CA LYS A 75 -5.91 2.03 1.75
C LYS A 75 -5.22 1.56 0.46
N TYR A 76 -4.76 2.50 -0.36
CA TYR A 76 -4.18 2.23 -1.67
C TYR A 76 -3.01 1.23 -1.63
N VAL A 77 -2.08 1.37 -0.68
CA VAL A 77 -0.89 0.49 -0.58
C VAL A 77 -1.22 -0.98 -0.30
N THR A 78 -2.47 -1.29 0.06
CA THR A 78 -2.95 -2.67 0.27
C THR A 78 -4.07 -3.07 -0.68
N GLU A 79 -4.56 -2.16 -1.51
CA GLU A 79 -5.65 -2.40 -2.44
C GLU A 79 -5.12 -2.96 -3.77
N PHE A 80 -5.46 -4.21 -4.05
CA PHE A 80 -5.09 -4.90 -5.28
C PHE A 80 -6.32 -5.22 -6.12
N ASP A 81 -6.24 -4.92 -7.42
CA ASP A 81 -7.24 -5.30 -8.40
C ASP A 81 -6.88 -6.65 -9.06
N TYR A 82 -7.75 -7.64 -8.89
CA TYR A 82 -7.60 -8.97 -9.46
C TYR A 82 -8.34 -9.16 -10.80
N GLY A 83 -9.03 -8.17 -11.31
CA GLY A 83 -9.71 -8.20 -12.60
C GLY A 83 -10.81 -9.25 -12.68
N LYS A 84 -11.38 -9.39 -13.87
CA LYS A 84 -12.35 -10.44 -14.17
C LYS A 84 -11.62 -11.71 -14.58
N VAL A 85 -11.90 -12.80 -13.87
CA VAL A 85 -11.22 -14.09 -14.09
C VAL A 85 -12.09 -15.03 -14.93
N SER A 86 -11.49 -15.65 -15.93
CA SER A 86 -12.08 -16.73 -16.73
C SER A 86 -11.04 -17.80 -17.09
N LYS A 87 -11.48 -18.85 -17.80
CA LYS A 87 -10.61 -19.94 -18.28
C LYS A 87 -10.61 -19.99 -19.81
N LEU A 88 -9.42 -20.02 -20.39
CA LEU A 88 -9.23 -20.26 -21.82
C LEU A 88 -9.43 -21.74 -22.16
N PRO A 89 -9.66 -22.10 -23.44
CA PRO A 89 -9.82 -23.50 -23.85
C PRO A 89 -8.62 -24.39 -23.51
N ASN A 90 -7.42 -23.83 -23.41
CA ASN A 90 -6.19 -24.54 -22.99
C ASN A 90 -6.05 -24.69 -21.46
N GLY A 91 -7.03 -24.26 -20.66
CA GLY A 91 -7.02 -24.30 -19.19
C GLY A 91 -6.28 -23.14 -18.51
N GLN A 92 -5.58 -22.28 -19.27
CA GLN A 92 -4.90 -21.10 -18.74
C GLN A 92 -5.93 -20.11 -18.17
N THR A 93 -5.60 -19.50 -17.03
CA THR A 93 -6.40 -18.40 -16.48
C THR A 93 -6.27 -17.17 -17.37
N LEU A 94 -7.40 -16.58 -17.75
CA LEU A 94 -7.46 -15.26 -18.36
C LEU A 94 -7.95 -14.26 -17.31
N ARG A 95 -7.26 -13.13 -17.21
CA ARG A 95 -7.62 -12.01 -16.33
C ARG A 95 -7.77 -10.75 -17.16
N GLU A 96 -8.93 -10.12 -17.04
CA GLU A 96 -9.33 -9.02 -17.93
C GLU A 96 -9.65 -7.76 -17.13
N TRP A 97 -9.23 -6.62 -17.68
CA TRP A 97 -9.54 -5.28 -17.18
C TRP A 97 -9.99 -4.37 -18.30
N ASP A 98 -10.93 -3.47 -17.98
CA ASP A 98 -11.30 -2.33 -18.82
C ASP A 98 -10.67 -1.09 -18.20
N VAL A 99 -9.56 -0.63 -18.78
CA VAL A 99 -8.75 0.48 -18.28
C VAL A 99 -8.97 1.69 -19.18
N PHE A 100 -9.08 2.87 -18.59
CA PHE A 100 -9.13 4.11 -19.37
C PHE A 100 -8.14 5.15 -18.87
N ALA A 101 -7.63 5.98 -19.78
CA ALA A 101 -6.88 7.20 -19.45
C ALA A 101 -7.80 8.42 -19.54
N VAL A 102 -7.66 9.37 -18.62
CA VAL A 102 -8.46 10.60 -18.57
C VAL A 102 -7.66 11.78 -18.01
N ASP A 103 -8.02 12.98 -18.44
CA ASP A 103 -7.56 14.24 -17.84
C ASP A 103 -8.39 14.51 -16.57
N GLN A 104 -7.75 14.65 -15.41
CA GLN A 104 -8.43 14.84 -14.11
C GLN A 104 -7.70 15.88 -13.26
N GLU A 105 -8.43 16.90 -12.80
CA GLU A 105 -7.91 17.82 -11.79
C GLU A 105 -7.96 17.16 -10.39
N ILE A 106 -6.82 17.12 -9.70
CA ILE A 106 -6.69 16.53 -8.37
C ILE A 106 -6.17 17.57 -7.38
N GLU A 107 -6.66 17.53 -6.14
CA GLU A 107 -6.17 18.40 -5.05
C GLU A 107 -5.02 17.68 -4.34
N ILE A 108 -3.82 18.29 -4.34
CA ILE A 108 -2.60 17.67 -3.78
C ILE A 108 -2.19 18.26 -2.43
N ALA A 109 -2.68 19.47 -2.13
CA ALA A 109 -2.59 20.15 -0.84
C ALA A 109 -3.82 21.08 -0.73
N PRO A 110 -4.20 21.55 0.48
CA PRO A 110 -5.37 22.41 0.64
C PRO A 110 -5.39 23.59 -0.35
N GLY A 111 -6.35 23.59 -1.26
CA GLY A 111 -6.52 24.62 -2.29
C GLY A 111 -5.51 24.59 -3.45
N ILE A 112 -4.61 23.59 -3.50
CA ILE A 112 -3.63 23.41 -4.58
C ILE A 112 -4.05 22.24 -5.47
N PHE A 113 -4.34 22.56 -6.72
CA PHE A 113 -4.82 21.61 -7.73
C PHE A 113 -3.76 21.31 -8.79
N PHE A 114 -3.76 20.08 -9.27
CA PHE A 114 -2.86 19.58 -10.31
C PHE A 114 -3.65 18.93 -11.45
N PRO A 115 -3.42 19.31 -12.72
CA PRO A 115 -4.07 18.70 -13.88
C PRO A 115 -3.37 17.37 -14.22
N ALA A 116 -3.85 16.28 -13.62
CA ALA A 116 -3.26 14.96 -13.79
C ALA A 116 -3.77 14.23 -15.04
N TRP A 117 -2.92 13.36 -15.58
CA TRP A 117 -3.34 12.25 -16.44
C TRP A 117 -3.48 11.01 -15.57
N ALA A 118 -4.71 10.52 -15.45
CA ALA A 118 -5.05 9.44 -14.53
C ALA A 118 -5.50 8.20 -15.30
N TYR A 119 -5.17 7.02 -14.75
CA TYR A 119 -5.81 5.78 -15.15
C TYR A 119 -6.98 5.46 -14.23
N GLY A 120 -8.06 4.95 -14.81
CA GLY A 120 -9.22 4.43 -14.09
C GLY A 120 -9.67 3.08 -14.61
N LEU A 121 -10.59 2.46 -13.87
CA LEU A 121 -11.28 1.25 -14.29
C LEU A 121 -12.74 1.55 -14.51
N LYS A 122 -13.38 0.88 -15.46
CA LYS A 122 -14.78 1.14 -15.82
C LYS A 122 -15.76 1.17 -14.63
N ASP A 123 -15.45 0.47 -13.55
CA ASP A 123 -16.25 0.34 -12.33
C ASP A 123 -15.74 1.16 -11.13
N ARG A 124 -14.69 1.97 -11.29
CA ARG A 124 -14.08 2.79 -10.22
C ARG A 124 -13.68 4.17 -10.70
N ALA A 125 -13.54 5.10 -9.75
CA ALA A 125 -13.04 6.44 -10.05
C ALA A 125 -11.59 6.39 -10.57
N PRO A 126 -11.21 7.24 -11.53
CA PRO A 126 -9.81 7.45 -11.89
C PRO A 126 -9.05 8.07 -10.72
N GLN A 127 -7.79 7.71 -10.60
CA GLN A 127 -6.93 8.14 -9.49
C GLN A 127 -5.46 8.17 -9.89
N VAL A 128 -4.67 8.88 -9.07
CA VAL A 128 -3.21 8.89 -9.14
C VAL A 128 -2.66 8.46 -7.78
N PRO A 129 -1.84 7.39 -7.71
CA PRO A 129 -1.44 6.53 -8.82
C PRO A 129 -2.62 5.67 -9.33
N GLY A 130 -2.48 5.13 -10.54
CA GLY A 130 -3.50 4.25 -11.14
C GLY A 130 -3.70 2.94 -10.36
N PRO A 131 -4.65 2.09 -10.79
CA PRO A 131 -4.97 0.84 -10.10
C PRO A 131 -3.77 -0.12 -9.98
N THR A 132 -3.60 -0.74 -8.81
CA THR A 132 -2.58 -1.77 -8.60
C THR A 132 -3.09 -3.13 -9.11
N PHE A 133 -2.71 -3.51 -10.33
CA PHE A 133 -3.10 -4.80 -10.90
C PHE A 133 -2.34 -5.96 -10.25
N ARG A 134 -3.05 -7.05 -9.92
CA ARG A 134 -2.46 -8.26 -9.34
C ARG A 134 -2.89 -9.52 -10.08
N CYS A 135 -1.91 -10.35 -10.38
CA CYS A 135 -2.10 -11.63 -11.07
C CYS A 135 -1.27 -12.75 -10.43
N THR A 136 -1.51 -13.98 -10.89
CA THR A 136 -0.64 -15.13 -10.59
C THR A 136 0.28 -15.36 -11.79
N GLU A 137 1.50 -15.82 -11.53
CA GLU A 137 2.42 -16.25 -12.59
C GLU A 137 1.76 -17.27 -13.52
N GLY A 138 1.93 -17.09 -14.83
CA GLY A 138 1.32 -17.93 -15.85
C GLY A 138 -0.09 -17.54 -16.28
N ASP A 139 -0.74 -16.58 -15.61
CA ASP A 139 -2.00 -15.99 -16.09
C ASP A 139 -1.79 -15.27 -17.44
N ARG A 140 -2.77 -15.37 -18.35
CA ARG A 140 -2.86 -14.46 -19.49
C ARG A 140 -3.58 -13.19 -19.04
N LEU A 141 -2.94 -12.05 -19.22
CA LEU A 141 -3.52 -10.74 -18.89
C LEU A 141 -4.07 -10.09 -20.17
N ARG A 142 -5.24 -9.46 -20.08
CA ARG A 142 -5.82 -8.65 -21.15
C ARG A 142 -6.29 -7.32 -20.58
N PHE A 143 -5.79 -6.25 -21.18
CA PHE A 143 -6.21 -4.89 -20.88
C PHE A 143 -6.95 -4.33 -22.09
N ASN A 144 -8.24 -4.05 -21.92
CA ASN A 144 -9.01 -3.31 -22.91
C ASN A 144 -8.84 -1.83 -22.58
N PHE A 145 -7.93 -1.18 -23.30
CA PHE A 145 -7.59 0.22 -23.05
C PHE A 145 -8.45 1.16 -23.90
N SER A 146 -9.00 2.20 -23.28
CA SER A 146 -9.60 3.35 -23.97
C SER A 146 -8.92 4.64 -23.56
N ASN A 147 -8.72 5.54 -24.53
CA ASN A 147 -8.20 6.87 -24.25
C ASN A 147 -9.35 7.88 -24.26
N GLY A 148 -9.67 8.43 -23.08
CA GLY A 148 -10.64 9.51 -22.90
C GLY A 148 -9.99 10.88 -22.68
N SER A 149 -8.66 10.98 -22.77
CA SER A 149 -7.93 12.24 -22.61
C SER A 149 -7.78 13.00 -23.94
N SER A 150 -7.44 14.29 -23.84
CA SER A 150 -7.11 15.16 -24.98
C SER A 150 -5.81 14.77 -25.72
N HIS A 151 -4.90 14.05 -25.05
CA HIS A 151 -3.60 13.64 -25.58
C HIS A 151 -3.54 12.13 -25.85
N PRO A 152 -2.71 11.67 -26.81
CA PRO A 152 -2.51 10.24 -27.07
C PRO A 152 -1.78 9.56 -25.91
N HIS A 153 -2.32 8.42 -25.47
CA HIS A 153 -1.76 7.61 -24.37
C HIS A 153 -1.61 6.14 -24.77
N THR A 154 -0.68 5.45 -24.11
CA THR A 154 -0.47 4.00 -24.20
C THR A 154 -0.33 3.43 -22.78
N ILE A 155 -0.19 2.10 -22.65
CA ILE A 155 0.20 1.43 -21.41
C ILE A 155 1.47 0.63 -21.74
N HIS A 156 2.55 0.83 -20.96
CA HIS A 156 3.82 0.12 -21.13
C HIS A 156 4.06 -0.87 -20.00
#